data_AF-A0A5C3QA56-F1
#
_entry.id   AF-A0A5C3QA56-F1
#
_cell.length_a   1.000
_cell.length_b   1.000
_cell.length_c   1.000
_cell.angle_alpha   90.00
_cell.angle_beta   90.00
_cell.angle_gamma   90.00
#
_symmetry.space_group_name_H-M   'P 1'
#
loop_
_entity.id
_entity.type
_entity.pdbx_description
1 polymer ?
#
loop_
_entity_poly.entity_id
_entity_poly.type
_entity_poly.pdbx_seq_one_letter_code
_entity_poly.pdbx_strand_id
1 'polypeptide(L)'
;MNLTSTADAIQTLPDAETLEKCFNVNVLDVKGERIALGKLVDTEAAQGRKTVVVLTREHFFCGVRNDYVANLASDNNSTAFSEAKATGIVIGCGDWKPLQFYADITGFPAEQIFANPSQEIFEALNTKRTISTAPQGEKVKDYITVSLPMNVVRSFYRMFSSLSTAVMAIKFQQGPADQNGGELIFDHDKRCTYAHIMQHAQDHTEVYDLMKLAGVSSRN
;
A
#
# COMPACT_ATOMS: atom_id res chain seq x y z
N MET A 1 27.09 27.56 4.86
CA MET A 1 25.83 28.31 4.70
C MET A 1 24.72 27.35 5.04
N ASN A 2 23.91 27.73 6.02
CA ASN A 2 22.93 26.88 6.68
C ASN A 2 21.54 27.13 6.05
N LEU A 3 20.68 26.10 6.16
CA LEU A 3 19.22 26.11 5.99
C LEU A 3 18.68 26.09 4.55
N THR A 4 18.10 24.94 4.17
CA THR A 4 16.63 24.78 4.22
C THR A 4 16.30 23.30 4.32
N SER A 5 16.07 22.87 5.57
CA SER A 5 15.30 21.68 5.93
C SER A 5 13.92 21.81 5.30
N THR A 6 13.62 21.02 4.27
CA THR A 6 12.26 20.91 3.76
C THR A 6 11.43 20.23 4.84
N ALA A 7 10.47 20.99 5.35
CA ALA A 7 9.49 20.62 6.37
C ALA A 7 9.25 19.12 6.49
N ASP A 8 9.79 18.52 7.56
CA ASP A 8 9.34 17.26 8.09
C ASP A 8 7.85 17.42 8.41
N ALA A 9 6.98 16.88 7.57
CA ALA A 9 5.65 16.54 8.00
C ALA A 9 5.86 15.66 9.24
N ILE A 10 5.47 16.15 10.42
CA ILE A 10 5.69 15.45 11.68
C ILE A 10 5.06 14.07 11.50
N GLN A 11 5.92 13.08 11.33
CA GLN A 11 5.52 11.73 11.05
C GLN A 11 5.06 11.12 12.36
N THR A 12 3.80 11.41 12.70
CA THR A 12 3.20 10.95 13.94
C THR A 12 2.85 9.49 13.80
N LEU A 13 3.52 8.64 14.57
CA LEU A 13 3.10 7.25 14.73
C LEU A 13 1.67 7.22 15.30
N PRO A 14 0.78 6.35 14.79
CA PRO A 14 -0.54 6.16 15.37
C PRO A 14 -0.42 5.79 16.85
N ASP A 15 -1.36 6.28 17.65
CA ASP A 15 -1.42 5.90 19.06
C ASP A 15 -1.77 4.42 19.24
N ALA A 16 -1.50 3.89 20.44
CA ALA A 16 -1.75 2.48 20.74
C ALA A 16 -3.22 2.09 20.59
N GLU A 17 -4.15 2.99 20.91
CA GLU A 17 -5.59 2.74 20.78
C GLU A 17 -6.01 2.58 19.31
N THR A 18 -5.46 3.41 18.42
CA THR A 18 -5.69 3.34 16.98
C THR A 18 -5.12 2.05 16.41
N LEU A 19 -3.89 1.69 16.79
CA LEU A 19 -3.26 0.43 16.35
C LEU A 19 -4.05 -0.79 16.83
N GLU A 20 -4.53 -0.79 18.08
CA GLU A 20 -5.36 -1.86 18.62
C GLU A 20 -6.69 -2.00 17.85
N LYS A 21 -7.34 -0.87 17.51
CA LYS A 21 -8.50 -0.88 16.62
C LYS A 21 -8.16 -1.52 15.27
N CYS A 22 -7.08 -1.08 14.61
CA CYS A 22 -6.65 -1.65 13.34
C CYS A 22 -6.37 -3.15 13.43
N PHE A 23 -5.71 -3.62 14.49
CA PHE A 23 -5.38 -5.04 14.68
C PHE A 23 -6.62 -5.93 14.83
N ASN A 24 -7.72 -5.40 15.36
CA ASN A 24 -8.98 -6.11 15.51
C ASN A 24 -9.83 -6.12 14.22
N VAL A 25 -9.51 -5.27 13.24
CA VAL A 25 -10.23 -5.26 11.96
C VAL A 25 -9.91 -6.51 11.15
N ASN A 26 -10.95 -7.10 10.57
CA ASN A 26 -10.81 -8.22 9.64
C ASN A 26 -10.58 -7.72 8.22
N VAL A 27 -9.52 -8.22 7.60
CA VAL A 27 -9.26 -8.12 6.16
C VAL A 27 -9.63 -9.43 5.48
N LEU A 28 -9.85 -9.37 4.17
CA LEU A 28 -10.24 -10.49 3.32
C LEU A 28 -9.07 -10.88 2.43
N ASP A 29 -8.74 -12.16 2.37
CA ASP A 29 -7.75 -12.67 1.43
C ASP A 29 -8.35 -12.90 0.02
N VAL A 30 -7.54 -13.45 -0.89
CA VAL A 30 -7.95 -13.78 -2.27
C VAL A 30 -9.08 -14.83 -2.36
N LYS A 31 -9.36 -15.57 -1.28
CA LYS A 31 -10.44 -16.55 -1.19
C LYS A 31 -11.68 -15.97 -0.48
N GLY A 32 -11.59 -14.75 0.05
CA GLY A 32 -12.62 -14.10 0.86
C GLY A 32 -12.63 -14.58 2.31
N GLU A 33 -11.56 -15.23 2.79
CA GLU A 33 -11.41 -15.63 4.18
C GLU A 33 -11.09 -14.40 5.04
N ARG A 34 -11.74 -14.31 6.21
CA ARG A 34 -11.58 -13.19 7.14
C ARG A 34 -10.40 -13.44 8.06
N ILE A 35 -9.41 -12.55 8.02
CA ILE A 35 -8.20 -12.61 8.83
C ILE A 35 -8.05 -11.27 9.56
N ALA A 36 -7.86 -11.30 10.88
CA ALA A 36 -7.60 -10.08 11.64
C ALA A 36 -6.20 -9.54 11.28
N LEU A 37 -6.08 -8.22 11.07
CA LEU A 37 -4.79 -7.59 10.76
C LEU A 37 -3.74 -7.91 11.83
N GLY A 38 -4.13 -7.94 13.10
CA GLY A 38 -3.27 -8.28 14.23
C GLY A 38 -2.62 -9.66 14.12
N LYS A 39 -3.26 -10.61 13.43
CA LYS A 39 -2.69 -11.94 13.15
C LYS A 39 -1.67 -11.89 12.03
N LEU A 40 -1.84 -11.02 11.03
CA LEU A 40 -0.90 -10.88 9.92
C LEU A 40 0.41 -10.22 10.34
N VAL A 41 0.34 -9.32 11.32
CA VAL A 41 1.53 -8.67 11.90
C VAL A 41 2.12 -9.44 13.08
N ASP A 42 1.52 -10.56 13.48
CA ASP A 42 1.97 -11.34 14.63
C ASP A 42 3.30 -12.04 14.38
N THR A 43 4.13 -12.17 15.41
CA THR A 43 5.46 -12.77 15.34
C THR A 43 5.40 -14.22 14.87
N GLU A 44 4.36 -14.97 15.23
CA GLU A 44 4.18 -16.36 14.75
C GLU A 44 3.80 -16.43 13.27
N ALA A 45 2.91 -15.55 12.80
CA ALA A 45 2.49 -15.50 11.39
C ALA A 45 3.56 -14.88 10.48
N ALA A 46 4.25 -13.85 10.98
CA ALA A 46 5.40 -13.23 10.35
C ALA A 46 6.67 -14.08 10.51
N GLN A 47 6.64 -15.19 11.25
CA GLN A 47 7.81 -16.07 11.50
C GLN A 47 9.03 -15.32 12.07
N GLY A 48 8.81 -14.35 12.95
CA GLY A 48 9.85 -13.49 13.52
C GLY A 48 10.40 -12.44 12.57
N ARG A 49 9.68 -12.13 11.48
CA ARG A 49 10.02 -11.08 10.51
C ARG A 49 9.35 -9.75 10.85
N LYS A 50 9.95 -8.64 10.45
CA LYS A 50 9.31 -7.32 10.42
C LYS A 50 8.23 -7.30 9.33
N THR A 51 7.12 -6.62 9.59
CA THR A 51 6.00 -6.58 8.65
C THR A 51 5.82 -5.17 8.12
N VAL A 52 6.01 -5.00 6.82
CA VAL A 52 5.74 -3.76 6.09
C VAL A 52 4.32 -3.83 5.57
N VAL A 53 3.42 -3.01 6.14
CA VAL A 53 2.02 -2.92 5.73
C VAL A 53 1.85 -1.71 4.83
N VAL A 54 1.49 -1.93 3.58
CA VAL A 54 1.19 -0.88 2.62
C VAL A 54 -0.32 -0.80 2.45
N LEU A 55 -0.91 0.31 2.90
CA LEU A 55 -2.30 0.63 2.69
C LEU A 55 -2.46 1.31 1.34
N THR A 56 -3.30 0.73 0.50
CA THR A 56 -3.53 1.20 -0.84
C THR A 56 -4.95 1.68 -1.05
N ARG A 57 -5.06 2.79 -1.78
CA ARG A 57 -6.28 3.10 -2.49
C ARG A 57 -6.52 2.00 -3.52
N GLU A 58 -7.60 1.24 -3.35
CA GLU A 58 -7.98 0.19 -4.29
C GLU A 58 -8.77 0.75 -5.48
N HIS A 59 -8.02 1.32 -6.42
CA HIS A 59 -8.38 1.28 -7.82
C HIS A 59 -7.43 0.30 -8.50
N PHE A 60 -7.87 -0.94 -8.69
CA PHE A 60 -7.11 -2.00 -9.37
C PHE A 60 -6.60 -1.61 -10.76
N PHE A 61 -7.24 -0.62 -11.41
CA PHE A 61 -6.85 -0.11 -12.73
C PHE A 61 -6.01 1.17 -12.69
N CYS A 62 -5.78 1.75 -11.51
CA CYS A 62 -4.95 2.95 -11.39
C CYS A 62 -3.49 2.59 -11.70
N GLY A 63 -2.95 3.13 -12.80
CA GLY A 63 -1.57 2.86 -13.23
C GLY A 63 -0.54 3.20 -12.16
N VAL A 64 -0.73 4.31 -11.45
CA VAL A 64 0.21 4.79 -10.41
C VAL A 64 0.33 3.82 -9.24
N ARG A 65 -0.79 3.25 -8.78
CA ARG A 65 -0.79 2.28 -7.68
C ARG A 65 -0.25 0.93 -8.10
N ASN A 66 -0.57 0.49 -9.33
CA ASN A 66 0.00 -0.71 -9.92
C ASN A 66 1.53 -0.62 -10.01
N ASP A 67 2.06 0.50 -10.50
CA ASP A 67 3.51 0.69 -10.60
C ASP A 67 4.17 0.70 -9.21
N TYR A 68 3.54 1.32 -8.21
CA TYR A 68 4.03 1.29 -6.83
C TYR A 68 4.11 -0.13 -6.27
N VAL A 69 3.03 -0.91 -6.40
CA VAL A 69 2.97 -2.30 -5.91
C VAL A 69 3.87 -3.22 -6.72
N ALA A 70 4.04 -2.99 -8.03
CA ALA A 70 4.96 -3.76 -8.87
C ALA A 70 6.44 -3.49 -8.52
N ASN A 71 6.79 -2.25 -8.19
CA ASN A 71 8.11 -1.92 -7.66
C ASN A 71 8.32 -2.61 -6.30
N LEU A 72 7.33 -2.55 -5.41
CA LEU A 72 7.37 -3.25 -4.13
C LEU A 72 7.47 -4.77 -4.31
N ALA A 73 6.77 -5.36 -5.28
CA ALA A 73 6.83 -6.79 -5.58
C ALA A 73 8.23 -7.24 -6.00
N SER A 74 8.90 -6.41 -6.80
CA SER A 74 10.27 -6.67 -7.27
C SER A 74 11.25 -6.74 -6.09
N ASP A 75 11.07 -5.88 -5.09
CA ASP A 75 11.90 -5.88 -3.87
C ASP A 75 11.48 -6.97 -2.88
N ASN A 76 10.18 -7.20 -2.68
CA ASN A 76 9.64 -8.22 -1.77
C ASN A 76 10.01 -9.65 -2.20
N ASN A 77 10.08 -9.89 -3.52
CA ASN A 77 10.54 -11.17 -4.08
C ASN A 77 12.08 -11.27 -4.13
N SER A 78 12.81 -10.22 -3.74
CA SER A 78 14.27 -10.22 -3.72
C SER A 78 14.82 -10.94 -2.49
N THR A 79 16.06 -11.42 -2.60
CA THR A 79 16.78 -12.02 -1.47
C THR A 79 16.97 -11.03 -0.32
N ALA A 80 16.99 -9.73 -0.58
CA ALA A 80 17.18 -8.69 0.43
C ALA A 80 16.05 -8.65 1.47
N PHE A 81 14.80 -8.94 1.08
CA PHE A 81 13.68 -9.04 2.02
C PHE A 81 13.80 -10.26 2.93
N SER A 82 14.22 -11.40 2.36
CA SER A 82 14.48 -12.62 3.11
C SER A 82 15.63 -12.45 4.11
N GLU A 83 16.72 -11.81 3.67
CA GLU A 83 17.90 -11.51 4.51
C GLU A 83 17.58 -10.51 5.62
N ALA A 84 16.76 -9.50 5.33
CA ALA A 84 16.30 -8.53 6.32
C ALA A 84 15.23 -9.08 7.27
N LYS A 85 14.80 -10.33 7.07
CA LYS A 85 13.65 -10.93 7.77
C LYS A 85 12.47 -9.96 7.74
N ALA A 86 12.08 -9.50 6.56
CA ALA A 86 10.93 -8.65 6.36
C ALA A 86 9.84 -9.38 5.56
N THR A 87 8.58 -8.94 5.68
CA THR A 87 7.49 -9.36 4.81
C THR A 87 6.64 -8.16 4.43
N GLY A 88 6.35 -8.01 3.13
CA GLY A 88 5.41 -7.01 2.64
C GLY A 88 3.98 -7.52 2.71
N ILE A 89 3.04 -6.65 3.07
CA ILE A 89 1.60 -6.91 3.02
C ILE A 89 0.94 -5.71 2.36
N VAL A 90 0.05 -5.96 1.41
CA VAL A 90 -0.72 -4.92 0.71
C VAL A 90 -2.18 -5.03 1.14
N ILE A 91 -2.76 -3.94 1.63
CA ILE A 91 -4.18 -3.90 2.03
C ILE A 91 -4.89 -2.81 1.25
N GLY A 92 -5.93 -3.16 0.52
CA GLY A 92 -6.77 -2.20 -0.18
C GLY A 92 -8.15 -1.97 0.44
N CYS A 93 -8.88 -0.96 -0.02
CA CYS A 93 -10.21 -0.55 0.49
C CYS A 93 -11.44 -1.03 -0.33
N GLY A 94 -11.23 -1.83 -1.37
CA GLY A 94 -12.22 -2.39 -2.29
C GLY A 94 -12.57 -3.86 -2.00
N ASP A 95 -13.20 -4.54 -2.97
CA ASP A 95 -13.64 -5.94 -2.84
C ASP A 95 -12.47 -6.94 -3.02
N TRP A 96 -12.57 -8.12 -2.40
CA TRP A 96 -11.53 -9.15 -2.42
C TRP A 96 -11.46 -9.94 -3.75
N LYS A 97 -12.57 -10.00 -4.48
CA LYS A 97 -12.68 -10.79 -5.72
C LYS A 97 -11.63 -10.42 -6.81
N PRO A 98 -11.30 -9.14 -7.03
CA PRO A 98 -10.23 -8.74 -7.95
C PRO A 98 -8.79 -8.89 -7.41
N LEU A 99 -8.56 -9.32 -6.16
CA LEU A 99 -7.21 -9.41 -5.60
C LEU A 99 -6.30 -10.36 -6.36
N GLN A 100 -6.80 -11.52 -6.81
CA GLN A 100 -6.00 -12.45 -7.61
C GLN A 100 -5.53 -11.80 -8.92
N PHE A 101 -6.43 -11.08 -9.60
CA PHE A 101 -6.07 -10.35 -10.80
C PHE A 101 -5.05 -9.24 -10.50
N TYR A 102 -5.18 -8.58 -9.35
CA TYR A 102 -4.24 -7.55 -8.91
C TYR A 102 -2.83 -8.13 -8.65
N ALA A 103 -2.76 -9.31 -8.02
CA ALA A 103 -1.50 -10.05 -7.86
C ALA A 103 -0.87 -10.36 -9.22
N ASP A 104 -1.66 -10.88 -10.17
CA ASP A 104 -1.15 -11.27 -11.49
C ASP A 104 -0.58 -10.09 -12.30
N ILE A 105 -1.22 -8.91 -12.25
CA ILE A 105 -0.76 -7.73 -13.01
C ILE A 105 0.38 -6.96 -12.34
N THR A 106 0.56 -7.11 -11.03
CA THR A 106 1.63 -6.45 -10.27
C THR A 106 2.83 -7.36 -10.03
N GLY A 107 2.64 -8.68 -10.12
CA GLY A 107 3.63 -9.69 -9.72
C GLY A 107 3.82 -9.81 -8.21
N PHE A 108 2.95 -9.17 -7.40
CA PHE A 108 2.99 -9.26 -5.95
C PHE A 108 2.37 -10.57 -5.47
N PRO A 109 2.91 -11.25 -4.43
CA PRO A 109 2.37 -12.53 -3.98
C PRO A 109 0.91 -12.42 -3.52
N ALA A 110 0.03 -13.21 -4.12
CA ALA A 110 -1.41 -13.21 -3.83
C ALA A 110 -1.74 -13.45 -2.34
N GLU A 111 -0.93 -14.26 -1.66
CA GLU A 111 -1.07 -14.57 -0.22
C GLU A 111 -0.78 -13.37 0.70
N GLN A 112 -0.21 -12.30 0.15
CA GLN A 112 0.17 -11.09 0.88
C GLN A 112 -0.67 -9.88 0.48
N ILE A 113 -1.73 -10.07 -0.33
CA ILE A 113 -2.67 -9.02 -0.71
C ILE A 113 -4.01 -9.29 -0.03
N PHE A 114 -4.54 -8.27 0.64
CA PHE A 114 -5.79 -8.33 1.35
C PHE A 114 -6.69 -7.14 1.01
N ALA A 115 -7.99 -7.33 1.17
CA ALA A 115 -9.00 -6.31 0.99
C ALA A 115 -9.64 -5.97 2.34
N ASN A 116 -9.87 -4.68 2.58
CA ASN A 116 -10.66 -4.17 3.69
C ASN A 116 -11.85 -3.35 3.15
N PRO A 117 -12.90 -4.01 2.62
CA PRO A 117 -14.07 -3.32 2.08
C PRO A 117 -14.83 -2.49 3.13
N SER A 118 -14.70 -2.84 4.41
CA SER A 118 -15.34 -2.10 5.50
C SER A 118 -14.69 -0.74 5.77
N GLN A 119 -13.48 -0.50 5.25
CA GLN A 119 -12.71 0.73 5.41
C GLN A 119 -12.36 1.09 6.86
N GLU A 120 -12.66 0.23 7.83
CA GLU A 120 -12.41 0.47 9.26
C GLU A 120 -10.93 0.74 9.56
N ILE A 121 -9.99 0.12 8.83
CA ILE A 121 -8.55 0.41 8.98
C ILE A 121 -8.24 1.84 8.54
N PHE A 122 -8.82 2.25 7.40
CA PHE A 122 -8.62 3.56 6.81
C PHE A 122 -9.25 4.66 7.68
N GLU A 123 -10.41 4.39 8.27
CA GLU A 123 -11.10 5.28 9.20
C GLU A 123 -10.35 5.39 10.54
N ALA A 124 -9.89 4.27 11.10
CA ALA A 124 -9.12 4.26 12.34
C ALA A 124 -7.82 5.08 12.20
N LEU A 125 -7.11 4.93 11.08
CA LEU A 125 -5.89 5.68 10.78
C LEU A 125 -6.14 7.11 10.31
N ASN A 126 -7.40 7.55 10.29
CA ASN A 126 -7.83 8.88 9.86
C ASN A 126 -7.23 9.28 8.50
N THR A 127 -7.20 8.32 7.57
CA THR A 127 -6.68 8.52 6.22
C THR A 127 -7.52 9.56 5.47
N LYS A 128 -6.86 10.44 4.72
CA LYS A 128 -7.54 11.53 4.02
C LYS A 128 -8.37 11.01 2.85
N ARG A 129 -9.50 11.67 2.58
CA ARG A 129 -10.27 11.51 1.35
C ARG A 129 -10.03 12.70 0.42
N THR A 130 -9.10 12.56 -0.51
CA THR A 130 -8.78 13.62 -1.48
C THR A 130 -8.19 13.04 -2.77
N ILE A 131 -8.56 13.64 -3.90
CA ILE A 131 -7.95 13.39 -5.21
C ILE A 131 -6.88 14.42 -5.58
N SER A 132 -6.51 15.29 -4.64
CA SER A 132 -5.53 16.34 -4.89
C SER A 132 -4.19 15.73 -5.33
N THR A 133 -3.56 16.35 -6.32
CA THR A 133 -2.20 16.02 -6.75
C THR A 133 -1.18 16.67 -5.83
N ALA A 134 0.10 16.33 -6.00
CA ALA A 134 1.17 16.98 -5.27
C ALA A 134 1.08 18.52 -5.40
N PRO A 135 1.29 19.28 -4.31
CA PRO A 135 1.31 20.74 -4.33
C PRO A 135 2.39 21.26 -5.29
N GLN A 136 2.17 22.46 -5.83
CA GLN A 136 3.06 23.06 -6.80
C GLN A 136 4.47 23.25 -6.22
N GLY A 137 5.46 22.60 -6.82
CA GLY A 137 6.87 22.65 -6.39
C GLY A 137 7.36 21.42 -5.63
N GLU A 138 6.49 20.47 -5.27
CA GLU A 138 6.91 19.17 -4.76
C GLU A 138 7.48 18.30 -5.89
N LYS A 139 8.60 17.61 -5.61
CA LYS A 139 9.24 16.71 -6.57
C LYS A 139 8.29 15.54 -6.85
N VAL A 140 8.04 15.25 -8.13
CA VAL A 140 7.32 14.04 -8.54
C VAL A 140 8.09 12.83 -8.01
N LYS A 141 7.38 11.94 -7.32
CA LYS A 141 7.96 10.72 -6.76
C LYS A 141 8.49 9.80 -7.85
N ASP A 142 9.60 9.13 -7.59
CA ASP A 142 10.35 8.36 -8.60
C ASP A 142 9.57 7.12 -9.07
N TYR A 143 8.62 6.61 -8.26
CA TYR A 143 7.70 5.55 -8.68
C TYR A 143 6.66 5.99 -9.73
N ILE A 144 6.46 7.30 -9.95
CA ILE A 144 5.53 7.82 -10.95
C ILE A 144 6.26 7.90 -12.30
N THR A 145 6.21 6.80 -13.04
CA THR A 145 7.00 6.65 -14.28
C THR A 145 6.44 7.36 -15.52
N VAL A 146 5.17 7.81 -15.47
CA VAL A 146 4.51 8.49 -16.59
C VAL A 146 3.75 9.72 -16.12
N SER A 147 3.55 10.68 -17.03
CA SER A 147 2.80 11.90 -16.75
C SER A 147 1.33 11.60 -16.37
N LEU A 148 0.70 12.50 -15.61
CA LEU A 148 -0.71 12.38 -15.19
C LEU A 148 -1.68 12.07 -16.34
N PRO A 149 -1.64 12.76 -17.50
CA PRO A 149 -2.51 12.42 -18.63
C PRO A 149 -2.23 11.02 -19.20
N MET A 150 -0.96 10.62 -19.29
CA MET A 150 -0.59 9.28 -19.75
C MET A 150 -1.01 8.19 -18.76
N ASN A 151 -0.99 8.49 -17.45
CA ASN A 151 -1.50 7.60 -16.43
C ASN A 151 -3.01 7.36 -16.58
N VAL A 152 -3.78 8.41 -16.90
CA VAL A 152 -5.21 8.28 -17.20
C VAL A 152 -5.41 7.38 -18.41
N VAL A 153 -4.73 7.67 -19.53
CA VAL A 153 -4.82 6.86 -20.76
C VAL A 153 -4.42 5.40 -20.52
N ARG A 154 -3.35 5.15 -19.75
CA ARG A 154 -2.88 3.81 -19.40
C ARG A 154 -3.87 3.07 -18.50
N SER A 155 -4.49 3.78 -17.55
CA SER A 155 -5.53 3.23 -16.67
C SER A 155 -6.77 2.82 -17.47
N PHE A 156 -7.19 3.67 -18.42
CA PHE A 156 -8.27 3.35 -19.36
C PHE A 156 -7.90 2.16 -20.27
N TYR A 157 -6.69 2.15 -20.84
CA TYR A 157 -6.23 1.04 -21.66
C TYR A 157 -6.24 -0.28 -20.88
N ARG A 158 -5.74 -0.31 -19.64
CA ARG A 158 -5.77 -1.50 -18.79
C ARG A 158 -7.19 -1.93 -18.43
N MET A 159 -8.09 -0.99 -18.16
CA MET A 159 -9.49 -1.29 -17.88
C MET A 159 -10.19 -1.98 -19.06
N PHE A 160 -9.80 -1.64 -20.29
CA PHE A 160 -10.39 -2.15 -21.53
C PHE A 160 -9.49 -3.07 -22.34
N SER A 161 -8.33 -3.50 -21.80
CA SER A 161 -7.38 -4.33 -22.54
C SER A 161 -7.89 -5.74 -22.79
N SER A 162 -8.90 -6.18 -22.03
CA SER A 162 -9.59 -7.44 -22.26
C SER A 162 -11.05 -7.37 -21.78
N LEU A 163 -11.87 -8.27 -22.31
CA LEU A 163 -13.28 -8.41 -21.90
C LEU A 163 -13.39 -8.84 -20.43
N SER A 164 -12.53 -9.73 -19.95
CA SER A 164 -12.52 -10.14 -18.54
C SER A 164 -12.18 -8.96 -17.63
N THR A 165 -11.19 -8.14 -17.99
CA THR A 165 -10.79 -6.95 -17.23
C THR A 165 -11.88 -5.89 -17.20
N ALA A 166 -12.56 -5.64 -18.33
CA ALA A 166 -13.68 -4.71 -18.39
C ALA A 166 -14.87 -5.20 -17.55
N VAL A 167 -15.18 -6.50 -17.61
CA VAL A 167 -16.23 -7.11 -16.78
C VAL A 167 -15.88 -7.03 -15.30
N MET A 168 -14.61 -7.26 -14.92
CA MET A 168 -14.14 -7.07 -13.54
C MET A 168 -14.31 -5.63 -13.07
N ALA A 169 -13.95 -4.66 -13.91
CA ALA A 169 -14.08 -3.24 -13.59
C ALA A 169 -15.52 -2.79 -13.37
N ILE A 170 -16.46 -3.37 -14.12
CA ILE A 170 -17.88 -3.04 -14.04
C ILE A 170 -18.56 -3.80 -12.88
N LYS A 171 -18.16 -5.04 -12.63
CA LYS A 171 -18.85 -5.92 -11.67
C LYS A 171 -18.37 -5.78 -10.23
N PHE A 172 -17.11 -5.41 -10.01
CA PHE A 172 -16.55 -5.40 -8.66
C PHE A 172 -16.46 -3.98 -8.10
N GLN A 173 -16.92 -3.84 -6.85
CA GLN A 173 -16.89 -2.56 -6.17
C GLN A 173 -15.44 -2.13 -5.95
N GLN A 174 -15.08 -1.01 -6.59
CA GLN A 174 -13.84 -0.31 -6.29
C GLN A 174 -14.08 0.49 -5.01
N GLY A 175 -13.06 0.61 -4.15
CA GLY A 175 -13.13 1.48 -2.99
C GLY A 175 -13.37 2.94 -3.39
N PRO A 176 -13.68 3.85 -2.45
CA PRO A 176 -13.96 5.24 -2.77
C PRO A 176 -12.81 5.88 -3.56
N ALA A 177 -13.17 6.61 -4.62
CA ALA A 177 -12.20 7.20 -5.54
C ALA A 177 -11.42 8.39 -4.95
N ASP A 178 -11.70 8.80 -3.73
CA ASP A 178 -10.98 9.81 -2.99
C ASP A 178 -10.20 9.22 -1.82
N GLN A 179 -10.37 7.93 -1.49
CA GLN A 179 -9.74 7.31 -0.34
C GLN A 179 -8.22 7.22 -0.52
N ASN A 180 -7.44 7.96 0.27
CA ASN A 180 -6.00 7.77 0.31
C ASN A 180 -5.61 6.60 1.22
N GLY A 181 -4.37 6.15 1.07
CA GLY A 181 -3.75 5.13 1.89
C GLY A 181 -2.55 5.67 2.67
N GLY A 182 -1.53 4.83 2.79
CA GLY A 182 -0.33 5.12 3.57
C GLY A 182 0.54 3.87 3.74
N GLU A 183 1.65 3.99 4.46
CA GLU A 183 2.53 2.89 4.78
C GLU A 183 2.76 2.81 6.28
N LEU A 184 2.78 1.60 6.83
CA LEU A 184 3.15 1.34 8.21
C LEU A 184 4.21 0.23 8.26
N ILE A 185 5.16 0.33 9.19
CA ILE A 185 6.13 -0.73 9.45
C ILE A 185 5.97 -1.18 10.89
N PHE A 186 5.75 -2.48 11.07
CA PHE A 186 5.70 -3.13 12.36
C PHE A 186 6.97 -3.95 12.58
N ASP A 187 7.54 -3.84 13.78
CA ASP A 187 8.61 -4.72 14.21
C ASP A 187 8.07 -6.08 14.68
N HIS A 188 8.97 -6.93 15.17
CA HIS A 188 8.66 -8.28 15.65
C HIS A 188 7.78 -8.29 16.91
N ASP A 189 7.68 -7.16 17.62
CA ASP A 189 6.88 -6.98 18.83
C ASP A 189 5.54 -6.28 18.54
N LYS A 190 5.12 -6.24 17.26
CA LYS A 190 3.93 -5.52 16.77
C LYS A 190 3.96 -4.02 17.05
N ARG A 191 5.13 -3.43 17.28
CA ARG A 191 5.25 -1.99 17.50
C ARG A 191 5.37 -1.30 16.15
N CYS A 192 4.56 -0.28 15.94
CA CYS A 192 4.69 0.58 14.78
C CYS A 192 5.98 1.39 14.91
N THR A 193 6.94 1.14 14.02
CA THR A 193 8.24 1.82 13.95
C THR A 193 8.26 2.94 12.92
N TYR A 194 7.31 2.90 11.98
CA TYR A 194 7.12 3.90 10.95
C TYR A 194 5.65 3.93 10.53
N ALA A 195 5.13 5.13 10.28
CA ALA A 195 3.81 5.31 9.69
C ALA A 195 3.80 6.56 8.84
N HIS A 196 3.39 6.46 7.58
CA HIS A 196 3.14 7.57 6.69
C HIS A 196 1.70 7.53 6.21
N ILE A 197 0.92 8.54 6.55
CA ILE A 197 -0.46 8.68 6.04
C ILE A 197 -0.45 9.75 4.97
N MET A 198 -0.86 9.37 3.76
CA MET A 198 -0.78 10.23 2.58
C MET A 198 -1.56 11.54 2.77
N GLN A 199 -0.92 12.66 2.46
CA GLN A 199 -1.53 13.98 2.48
C GLN A 199 -2.29 14.31 1.20
N HIS A 200 -1.88 13.71 0.08
CA HIS A 200 -2.50 13.85 -1.24
C HIS A 200 -2.38 12.53 -2.04
N ALA A 201 -3.05 12.40 -3.18
CA ALA A 201 -3.20 11.13 -3.91
C ALA A 201 -1.89 10.53 -4.49
N GLN A 202 -0.77 11.23 -4.34
CA GLN A 202 0.56 10.87 -4.85
C GLN A 202 1.63 10.92 -3.75
N ASP A 203 1.22 10.92 -2.48
CA ASP A 203 2.10 11.07 -1.32
C ASP A 203 2.48 9.72 -0.71
N HIS A 204 2.84 8.74 -1.53
CA HIS A 204 3.42 7.51 -1.00
C HIS A 204 4.88 7.74 -0.61
N THR A 205 5.33 7.07 0.45
CA THR A 205 6.77 6.95 0.73
C THR A 205 7.43 6.26 -0.46
N GLU A 206 8.57 6.77 -0.93
CA GLU A 206 9.34 6.11 -1.99
C GLU A 206 9.64 4.66 -1.59
N VAL A 207 9.52 3.73 -2.53
CA VAL A 207 9.76 2.30 -2.26
C VAL A 207 11.16 2.11 -1.69
N TYR A 208 12.17 2.79 -2.26
CA TYR A 208 13.55 2.78 -1.77
C TYR A 208 13.69 3.21 -0.31
N ASP A 209 13.05 4.32 0.08
CA ASP A 209 13.10 4.83 1.46
C ASP A 209 12.37 3.89 2.42
N LEU A 210 11.20 3.37 2.00
CA LEU A 210 10.45 2.38 2.76
C LEU A 210 11.29 1.11 3.01
N MET A 211 12.05 0.66 2.01
CA MET A 211 12.95 -0.50 2.15
C MET A 211 14.05 -0.23 3.16
N LYS A 212 14.67 0.94 3.07
CA LYS A 212 15.72 1.36 4.01
C LYS A 212 15.18 1.42 5.44
N LEU A 213 13.98 1.95 5.64
CA LEU A 213 13.31 2.02 6.94
C LEU A 213 12.94 0.63 7.48
N ALA A 214 12.55 -0.30 6.61
CA ALA A 214 12.32 -1.69 6.97
C ALA A 214 13.62 -2.43 7.35
N GLY A 215 14.79 -1.86 7.01
CA GLY A 215 16.10 -2.48 7.21
C GLY A 215 16.46 -3.46 6.09
N VAL A 216 15.77 -3.37 4.95
CA VAL A 216 16.13 -4.06 3.72
C VAL A 216 17.26 -3.26 3.08
N SER A 217 18.45 -3.85 2.99
CA SER A 217 19.57 -3.24 2.26
C SER A 217 19.14 -3.09 0.80
N SER A 218 18.83 -1.86 0.38
CA SER A 218 18.47 -1.58 -1.00
C SER A 218 19.65 -1.87 -1.93
N ARG A 219 19.36 -2.34 -3.14
CA ARG A 219 20.35 -2.60 -4.20
C ARG A 219 21.33 -1.42 -4.33
N ASN A 220 22.63 -1.73 -4.32
CA ASN A 220 23.63 -0.89 -5.00
C ASN A 220 23.35 -0.84 -6.50
#